data_AF-A0A925H7V4-F1
#
_entry.id   AF-A0A925H7V4-F1
#
_cell.length_a   1.000
_cell.length_b   1.000
_cell.length_c   1.000
_cell.angle_alpha   90.00
_cell.angle_beta   90.00
_cell.angle_gamma   90.00
#
_symmetry.space_group_name_H-M   'P 1'
#
loop_
_entity.id
_entity.type
_entity.pdbx_description
1 polymer ?
#
loop_
_entity_poly.entity_id
_entity_poly.type
_entity_poly.pdbx_seq_one_letter_code
_entity_poly.pdbx_strand_id
1 'polypeptide(L)'
;METITTETKLDRAGFVWRDGKEGVRALVCAPLEGDGFANAFSTRGGGVSLYPEGSLNLAGFDEDAAENIRENRRRFTYLLGTGWMLAACWQVHGSDVRVVREPSDAESESERCDALTSGLQGVLLGVKTADCVPVLLADARRGACAAVHAGWRGTLAE
;
A
#
# COMPACT_ATOMS: atom_id res chain seq x y z
N MET A 1 22.53 -7.33 -3.50
CA MET A 1 21.21 -6.74 -3.80
C MET A 1 21.39 -5.86 -5.02
N GLU A 2 20.76 -6.20 -6.15
CA GLU A 2 20.84 -5.37 -7.35
C GLU A 2 19.73 -4.31 -7.30
N THR A 3 20.07 -3.04 -7.45
CA THR A 3 19.07 -1.97 -7.53
C THR A 3 18.45 -1.95 -8.93
N ILE A 4 17.13 -1.97 -8.99
CA ILE A 4 16.36 -1.83 -10.22
C ILE A 4 16.25 -0.34 -10.54
N THR A 5 16.89 0.10 -11.63
CA THR A 5 16.94 1.52 -12.04
C THR A 5 16.51 1.74 -13.48
N THR A 6 16.08 0.69 -14.19
CA THR A 6 15.66 0.77 -15.59
C THR A 6 14.38 -0.01 -15.81
N GLU A 7 13.58 0.42 -16.79
CA GLU A 7 12.33 -0.25 -17.18
C GLU A 7 12.56 -1.73 -17.52
N THR A 8 13.62 -2.04 -18.29
CA THR A 8 13.97 -3.43 -18.62
C THR A 8 14.24 -4.30 -17.38
N LYS A 9 14.79 -3.72 -16.31
CA LYS A 9 15.00 -4.45 -15.05
C LYS A 9 13.71 -4.61 -14.26
N LEU A 10 12.80 -3.62 -14.30
CA LEU A 10 11.45 -3.74 -13.71
C LEU A 10 10.67 -4.87 -14.37
N ASP A 11 10.63 -4.90 -15.70
CA ASP A 11 9.92 -5.94 -16.47
C ASP A 11 10.42 -7.34 -16.11
N ARG A 12 11.76 -7.50 -16.06
CA ARG A 12 12.39 -8.78 -15.68
C ARG A 12 12.13 -9.19 -14.24
N ALA A 13 11.93 -8.22 -13.34
CA ALA A 13 11.55 -8.47 -11.96
C ALA A 13 10.04 -8.70 -11.78
N GLY A 14 9.26 -8.68 -12.88
CA GLY A 14 7.82 -8.92 -12.85
C GLY A 14 7.00 -7.70 -12.41
N PHE A 15 7.57 -6.49 -12.47
CA PHE A 15 6.86 -5.26 -12.16
C PHE A 15 6.46 -4.51 -13.42
N VAL A 16 5.27 -3.90 -13.41
CA VAL A 16 4.73 -3.11 -14.51
C VAL A 16 4.14 -1.80 -14.00
N TRP A 17 4.25 -0.73 -14.79
CA TRP A 17 3.54 0.52 -14.51
C TRP A 17 2.06 0.39 -14.89
N ARG A 18 1.18 0.82 -13.98
CA ARG A 18 -0.24 1.01 -14.25
C ARG A 18 -0.58 2.48 -14.13
N ASP A 19 -1.17 3.02 -15.20
CA ASP A 19 -1.69 4.37 -15.27
C ASP A 19 -3.19 4.36 -14.98
N GLY A 20 -3.61 5.24 -14.08
CA GLY A 20 -5.00 5.47 -13.72
C GLY A 20 -5.53 6.80 -14.26
N LYS A 21 -6.70 7.19 -13.76
CA LYS A 21 -7.27 8.50 -14.02
C LYS A 21 -6.52 9.59 -13.22
N GLU A 22 -6.76 10.84 -13.57
CA GLU A 22 -6.21 12.01 -12.88
C GLU A 22 -4.67 12.02 -12.75
N GLY A 23 -3.95 11.28 -13.60
CA GLY A 23 -2.48 11.19 -13.56
C GLY A 23 -1.94 10.31 -12.44
N VAL A 24 -2.78 9.52 -11.75
CA VAL A 24 -2.32 8.53 -10.79
C VAL A 24 -1.57 7.44 -11.51
N ARG A 25 -0.37 7.13 -11.03
CA ARG A 25 0.47 6.02 -11.52
C ARG A 25 0.95 5.18 -10.34
N ALA A 26 0.96 3.88 -10.53
CA ALA A 26 1.45 2.93 -9.55
C ALA A 26 2.29 1.82 -10.20
N LEU A 27 3.25 1.29 -9.43
CA LEU A 27 3.99 0.10 -9.81
C LEU A 27 3.24 -1.14 -9.30
N VAL A 28 3.06 -2.14 -10.14
CA VAL A 28 2.28 -3.36 -9.85
C VAL A 28 3.16 -4.58 -10.05
N CYS A 29 3.08 -5.54 -9.14
CA CYS A 29 3.71 -6.85 -9.27
C CYS A 29 2.78 -7.79 -10.06
N ALA A 30 3.14 -8.05 -11.32
CA ALA A 30 2.36 -8.91 -12.23
C ALA A 30 2.23 -10.36 -11.73
N PRO A 31 3.25 -10.99 -11.11
CA PRO A 31 3.08 -12.31 -10.49
C PRO A 31 1.99 -12.36 -9.41
N LEU A 32 1.93 -11.35 -8.52
CA LEU A 32 0.88 -11.29 -7.49
C LEU A 32 -0.52 -11.17 -8.10
N GLU A 33 -0.66 -10.39 -9.17
CA GLU A 33 -1.96 -10.30 -9.87
C GLU A 33 -2.32 -11.59 -10.60
N GLY A 34 -1.33 -12.27 -11.18
CA GLY A 34 -1.51 -13.59 -11.79
C GLY A 34 -2.03 -14.63 -10.80
N ASP A 35 -1.64 -14.49 -9.53
CA ASP A 35 -2.13 -15.30 -8.40
C ASP A 35 -3.46 -14.79 -7.81
N GLY A 36 -4.06 -13.75 -8.39
CA GLY A 36 -5.37 -13.22 -7.98
C GLY A 36 -5.32 -12.12 -6.90
N PHE A 37 -4.14 -11.56 -6.60
CA PHE A 37 -3.98 -10.50 -5.59
C PHE A 37 -3.79 -9.13 -6.22
N ALA A 38 -4.80 -8.26 -6.09
CA ALA A 38 -4.68 -6.86 -6.44
C ALA A 38 -3.59 -6.20 -5.56
N ASN A 39 -2.62 -5.53 -6.19
CA ASN A 39 -1.48 -4.94 -5.50
C ASN A 39 -0.98 -3.69 -6.23
N ALA A 40 -0.41 -2.74 -5.50
CA ALA A 40 0.20 -1.56 -6.07
C ALA A 40 1.12 -0.85 -5.07
N PHE A 41 2.17 -0.23 -5.59
CA PHE A 41 2.99 0.77 -4.92
C PHE A 41 2.70 2.12 -5.57
N SER A 42 2.07 3.04 -4.84
CA SER A 42 1.73 4.37 -5.36
C SER A 42 2.97 5.21 -5.66
N THR A 43 2.90 6.06 -6.67
CA THR A 43 3.82 7.20 -6.80
C THR A 43 3.23 8.44 -6.14
N ARG A 44 4.00 9.52 -6.06
CA ARG A 44 3.54 10.79 -5.48
C ARG A 44 2.57 11.59 -6.35
N GLY A 45 2.40 11.23 -7.63
CA GLY A 45 1.67 12.05 -8.61
C GLY A 45 0.18 11.72 -8.71
N GLY A 46 -0.62 12.70 -9.14
CA GLY A 46 -2.04 12.50 -9.47
C GLY A 46 -3.01 12.74 -8.30
N GLY A 47 -2.55 13.36 -7.22
CA GLY A 47 -3.39 13.68 -6.07
C GLY A 47 -3.91 15.11 -6.04
N VAL A 48 -4.39 15.52 -4.86
CA VAL A 48 -4.98 16.84 -4.59
C VAL A 48 -4.31 17.58 -3.45
N SER A 49 -3.28 16.99 -2.83
CA SER A 49 -2.58 17.62 -1.72
C SER A 49 -1.80 18.85 -2.16
N LEU A 50 -1.70 19.83 -1.26
CA LEU A 50 -1.13 21.14 -1.57
C LEU A 50 0.40 21.16 -1.61
N TYR A 51 1.06 20.27 -0.87
CA TYR A 51 2.52 20.28 -0.76
C TYR A 51 3.17 18.91 -0.97
N PRO A 52 3.95 18.74 -2.05
CA PRO A 52 3.92 19.55 -3.27
C PRO A 52 2.55 19.55 -3.92
N GLU A 53 2.27 20.57 -4.71
CA GLU A 53 0.97 20.73 -5.37
C GLU A 53 0.62 19.52 -6.25
N GLY A 54 -0.62 19.04 -6.13
CA GLY A 54 -1.11 17.89 -6.89
C GLY A 54 -0.52 16.55 -6.44
N SER A 55 0.03 16.48 -5.22
CA SER A 55 0.60 15.25 -4.70
C SER A 55 -0.45 14.28 -4.14
N LEU A 56 -0.18 12.99 -4.30
CA LEU A 56 -0.99 11.87 -3.85
C LEU A 56 -0.60 11.45 -2.44
N ASN A 57 -0.79 12.34 -1.46
CA ASN A 57 -0.56 11.99 -0.07
C ASN A 57 -1.65 11.03 0.44
N LEU A 58 -1.25 9.86 0.94
CA LEU A 58 -2.16 8.80 1.40
C LEU A 58 -2.26 8.73 2.94
N ALA A 59 -1.59 9.63 3.65
CA ALA A 59 -1.37 9.57 5.10
C ALA A 59 -1.31 10.97 5.75
N GLY A 60 -1.29 11.01 7.09
CA GLY A 60 -1.03 12.25 7.82
C GLY A 60 -2.22 13.21 7.82
N PHE A 61 -3.32 12.81 8.46
CA PHE A 61 -4.51 13.67 8.66
C PHE A 61 -4.21 14.95 9.46
N ASP A 62 -3.09 14.98 10.18
CA ASP A 62 -2.61 16.16 10.92
C ASP A 62 -1.68 17.05 10.08
N GLU A 63 -1.21 16.55 8.92
CA GLU A 63 -0.27 17.20 8.02
C GLU A 63 -0.94 17.71 6.73
N ASP A 64 -2.10 17.16 6.39
CA ASP A 64 -2.93 17.53 5.25
C ASP A 64 -4.42 17.45 5.61
N ALA A 65 -5.27 18.14 4.85
CA ALA A 65 -6.72 18.10 5.06
C ALA A 65 -7.25 16.66 4.91
N ALA A 66 -8.13 16.26 5.82
CA ALA A 66 -8.68 14.91 5.81
C ALA A 66 -9.43 14.57 4.53
N GLU A 67 -10.02 15.57 3.89
CA GLU A 67 -10.69 15.48 2.59
C GLU A 67 -9.69 15.16 1.48
N ASN A 68 -8.49 15.76 1.51
CA ASN A 68 -7.43 15.46 0.55
C ASN A 68 -6.95 14.01 0.68
N ILE A 69 -6.72 13.56 1.91
CA ILE A 69 -6.31 12.17 2.16
C ILE A 69 -7.36 11.17 1.69
N ARG A 70 -8.64 11.44 1.96
CA ARG A 70 -9.75 10.59 1.50
C ARG A 70 -9.84 10.56 -0.03
N GLU A 71 -9.73 11.71 -0.68
CA GLU A 71 -9.75 11.80 -2.14
C GLU A 71 -8.55 11.10 -2.78
N ASN A 72 -7.34 11.31 -2.27
CA ASN A 72 -6.13 10.65 -2.75
C ASN A 72 -6.22 9.13 -2.60
N ARG A 73 -6.70 8.65 -1.45
CA ARG A 73 -6.95 7.21 -1.24
C ARG A 73 -7.99 6.69 -2.21
N ARG A 74 -9.09 7.41 -2.45
CA ARG A 74 -10.11 7.04 -3.44
C ARG A 74 -9.52 6.94 -4.85
N ARG A 75 -8.72 7.92 -5.28
CA ARG A 75 -8.06 7.90 -6.60
C ARG A 75 -7.09 6.73 -6.73
N PHE A 76 -6.29 6.49 -5.70
CA PHE A 76 -5.31 5.40 -5.71
C PHE A 76 -5.99 4.02 -5.72
N THR A 77 -6.96 3.78 -4.84
CA THR A 77 -7.63 2.46 -4.79
C THR A 77 -8.48 2.20 -6.02
N TYR A 78 -9.01 3.25 -6.67
CA TYR A 78 -9.74 3.11 -7.93
C TYR A 78 -8.91 2.48 -9.06
N LEU A 79 -7.58 2.67 -9.05
CA LEU A 79 -6.65 2.04 -10.00
C LEU A 79 -6.63 0.50 -9.86
N LEU A 80 -7.06 -0.03 -8.72
CA LEU A 80 -7.21 -1.46 -8.43
C LEU A 80 -8.66 -1.96 -8.60
N GLY A 81 -9.59 -1.08 -8.98
CA GLY A 81 -11.02 -1.38 -9.09
C GLY A 81 -11.86 -0.62 -8.04
N THR A 82 -13.16 -0.92 -7.99
CA THR A 82 -14.12 -0.25 -7.09
C THR A 82 -14.61 -1.17 -5.99
N GLY A 83 -15.03 -0.60 -4.86
CA GLY A 83 -15.67 -1.36 -3.77
C GLY A 83 -14.68 -1.96 -2.77
N TRP A 84 -13.40 -1.63 -2.87
CA TRP A 84 -12.39 -2.04 -1.91
C TRP A 84 -12.49 -1.25 -0.60
N MET A 85 -12.36 -1.95 0.52
CA MET A 85 -12.02 -1.35 1.80
C MET A 85 -10.50 -1.28 1.95
N LEU A 86 -9.98 -0.27 2.63
CA LEU A 86 -8.53 -0.12 2.87
C LEU A 86 -8.26 -0.21 4.37
N ALA A 87 -7.69 -1.32 4.81
CA ALA A 87 -7.19 -1.47 6.17
C ALA A 87 -5.79 -0.87 6.28
N ALA A 88 -5.57 -0.04 7.29
CA ALA A 88 -4.28 0.54 7.62
C ALA A 88 -4.04 0.51 9.13
N CYS A 89 -2.84 0.91 9.56
CA CYS A 89 -2.43 0.91 10.97
C CYS A 89 -1.64 2.16 11.35
N TRP A 90 -1.47 2.36 12.65
CA TRP A 90 -0.58 3.35 13.22
C TRP A 90 0.84 2.76 13.31
N GLN A 91 1.67 3.09 12.31
CA GLN A 91 3.04 2.58 12.20
C GLN A 91 3.94 3.19 13.27
N VAL A 92 4.69 2.34 13.99
CA VAL A 92 5.56 2.73 15.11
C VAL A 92 7.01 2.33 14.89
N HIS A 93 7.37 1.85 13.70
CA HIS A 93 8.67 1.29 13.38
C HIS A 93 9.05 0.08 14.27
N GLY A 94 8.06 -0.69 14.69
CA GLY A 94 8.22 -1.97 15.40
C GLY A 94 8.10 -3.18 14.46
N SER A 95 7.82 -4.34 15.04
CA SER A 95 7.67 -5.64 14.35
C SER A 95 6.30 -6.31 14.59
N ASP A 96 5.40 -5.65 15.31
CA ASP A 96 4.08 -6.19 15.59
C ASP A 96 3.23 -6.32 14.31
N VAL A 97 2.45 -7.41 14.25
CA VAL A 97 1.60 -7.76 13.12
C VAL A 97 0.13 -7.78 13.57
N ARG A 98 -0.71 -7.00 12.90
CA ARG A 98 -2.17 -7.02 13.08
C ARG A 98 -2.82 -7.95 12.06
N VAL A 99 -3.75 -8.79 12.52
CA VAL A 99 -4.58 -9.62 11.64
C VAL A 99 -5.93 -8.94 11.44
N VAL A 100 -6.26 -8.59 10.20
CA VAL A 100 -7.57 -8.05 9.79
C VAL A 100 -8.49 -9.25 9.54
N ARG A 101 -9.43 -9.48 10.45
CA ARG A 101 -10.30 -10.67 10.50
C ARG A 101 -11.68 -10.44 9.92
N GLU A 102 -12.16 -9.21 9.97
CA GLU A 102 -13.46 -8.82 9.40
C GLU A 102 -13.42 -7.42 8.75
N PRO A 103 -14.37 -7.08 7.86
CA PRO A 103 -14.40 -5.78 7.19
C PRO A 103 -14.37 -4.57 8.14
N SER A 104 -15.03 -4.67 9.30
CA SER A 104 -15.05 -3.64 10.36
C SER A 104 -13.65 -3.31 10.90
N ASP A 105 -12.70 -4.25 10.85
CA ASP A 105 -11.32 -3.99 11.28
C ASP A 105 -10.64 -2.92 10.41
N ALA A 106 -11.05 -2.77 9.15
CA ALA A 106 -10.50 -1.78 8.22
C ALA A 106 -10.96 -0.35 8.52
N GLU A 107 -11.99 -0.15 9.36
CA GLU A 107 -12.50 1.18 9.70
C GLU A 107 -11.60 1.94 10.69
N SER A 108 -10.73 1.22 11.41
CA SER A 108 -9.82 1.80 12.40
C SER A 108 -8.36 1.65 12.00
N GLU A 109 -7.62 2.76 12.07
CA GLU A 109 -6.16 2.83 11.88
C GLU A 109 -5.40 3.03 13.20
N SER A 110 -6.07 2.99 14.36
CA SER A 110 -5.46 3.34 15.65
C SER A 110 -4.56 2.25 16.24
N GLU A 111 -4.65 1.03 15.73
CA GLU A 111 -3.86 -0.10 16.21
C GLU A 111 -2.38 0.11 15.87
N ARG A 112 -1.53 0.01 16.89
CA ARG A 112 -0.07 0.21 16.78
C ARG A 112 0.57 -1.07 16.29
N CYS A 113 1.00 -1.08 15.04
CA CYS A 113 1.71 -2.20 14.42
C CYS A 113 2.39 -1.72 13.13
N ASP A 114 3.25 -2.54 12.55
CA ASP A 114 3.98 -2.21 11.31
C ASP A 114 3.73 -3.22 10.20
N ALA A 115 2.90 -4.23 10.44
CA ALA A 115 2.42 -5.15 9.42
C ALA A 115 0.93 -5.46 9.60
N LEU A 116 0.27 -5.70 8.47
CA LEU A 116 -1.11 -6.15 8.38
C LEU A 116 -1.14 -7.46 7.61
N THR A 117 -1.98 -8.42 8.03
CA THR A 117 -2.26 -9.64 7.26
C THR A 117 -3.75 -9.97 7.28
N SER A 118 -4.24 -10.58 6.20
CA SER A 118 -5.64 -10.98 6.06
C SER A 118 -5.82 -12.08 5.02
N GLY A 119 -6.93 -12.80 5.12
CA GLY A 119 -7.46 -13.67 4.06
C GLY A 119 -8.83 -13.22 3.53
N LEU A 120 -9.22 -11.98 3.82
CA LEU A 120 -10.51 -11.43 3.39
C LEU A 120 -10.46 -10.98 1.93
N GLN A 121 -11.54 -11.27 1.20
CA GLN A 121 -11.79 -10.66 -0.10
C GLN A 121 -12.39 -9.26 0.07
N GLY A 122 -12.15 -8.38 -0.90
CA GLY A 122 -12.68 -7.01 -0.86
C GLY A 122 -11.92 -6.03 0.05
N VAL A 123 -10.83 -6.47 0.70
CA VAL A 123 -10.01 -5.63 1.59
C VAL A 123 -8.58 -5.51 1.05
N LEU A 124 -8.11 -4.27 0.91
CA LEU A 124 -6.71 -3.94 0.65
C LEU A 124 -6.00 -3.69 1.98
N LEU A 125 -4.76 -4.18 2.10
CA LEU A 125 -3.90 -3.91 3.25
C LEU A 125 -2.88 -2.83 2.88
N GLY A 126 -2.84 -1.75 3.66
CA GLY A 126 -2.03 -0.57 3.37
C GLY A 126 -1.01 -0.25 4.46
N VAL A 127 0.26 -0.18 4.06
CA VAL A 127 1.32 0.45 4.83
C VAL A 127 1.82 1.70 4.11
N LYS A 128 2.28 2.69 4.88
CA LYS A 128 2.70 3.99 4.39
C LYS A 128 4.22 4.07 4.42
N THR A 129 4.83 4.64 3.40
CA THR A 129 6.27 4.86 3.37
C THR A 129 6.63 6.12 2.59
N ALA A 130 7.73 6.74 3.01
CA ALA A 130 8.47 7.74 2.28
C ALA A 130 9.97 7.58 2.60
N ASP A 131 10.47 6.34 2.55
CA ASP A 131 11.90 5.92 2.48
C ASP A 131 12.05 4.47 2.96
N CYS A 132 11.33 4.08 4.01
CA CYS A 132 11.30 2.72 4.56
C CYS A 132 10.86 1.69 3.49
N VAL A 133 11.27 0.43 3.62
CA VAL A 133 10.97 -0.57 2.59
C VAL A 133 9.53 -1.10 2.76
N PRO A 134 8.63 -0.92 1.77
CA PRO A 134 7.34 -1.58 1.78
C PRO A 134 7.49 -3.01 1.22
N VAL A 135 6.90 -4.00 1.89
CA VAL A 135 6.90 -5.40 1.43
C VAL A 135 5.45 -5.88 1.30
N LEU A 136 5.11 -6.43 0.14
CA LEU A 136 3.84 -7.11 -0.10
C LEU A 136 4.09 -8.61 -0.23
N LEU A 137 3.27 -9.40 0.47
CA LEU A 137 3.36 -10.86 0.49
C LEU A 137 1.99 -11.45 0.17
N ALA A 138 1.98 -12.63 -0.46
CA ALA A 138 0.77 -13.41 -0.69
C ALA A 138 1.05 -14.91 -0.58
N ASP A 139 0.04 -15.64 -0.10
CA ASP A 139 -0.06 -17.10 -0.14
C ASP A 139 -1.28 -17.47 -0.98
N ALA A 140 -1.04 -17.80 -2.26
CA ALA A 140 -2.07 -18.20 -3.20
C ALA A 140 -2.80 -19.50 -2.81
N ARG A 141 -2.18 -20.38 -2.00
CA ARG A 141 -2.83 -21.62 -1.55
C ARG A 141 -3.85 -21.35 -0.45
N ARG A 142 -3.57 -20.37 0.41
CA ARG A 142 -4.45 -19.99 1.53
C ARG A 142 -5.36 -18.80 1.21
N GLY A 143 -5.12 -18.08 0.12
CA GLY A 143 -5.82 -16.84 -0.19
C GLY A 143 -5.50 -15.73 0.80
N ALA A 144 -4.29 -15.72 1.37
CA ALA A 144 -3.87 -14.76 2.38
C ALA A 144 -2.83 -13.78 1.83
N CYS A 145 -2.82 -12.55 2.31
CA CYS A 145 -1.83 -11.54 1.96
C CYS A 145 -1.34 -10.76 3.18
N ALA A 146 -0.24 -10.03 3.00
CA ALA A 146 0.27 -9.10 4.00
C ALA A 146 0.89 -7.86 3.36
N ALA A 147 0.81 -6.75 4.07
CA ALA A 147 1.51 -5.50 3.77
C ALA A 147 2.37 -5.13 4.99
N VAL A 148 3.66 -4.89 4.77
CA VAL A 148 4.66 -4.73 5.83
C VAL A 148 5.46 -3.45 5.61
N HIS A 149 5.55 -2.64 6.66
CA HIS A 149 6.46 -1.51 6.76
C HIS A 149 7.77 -1.97 7.40
N ALA A 150 8.80 -2.15 6.59
CA ALA A 150 10.14 -2.56 7.04
C ALA A 150 11.08 -1.35 7.09
N GLY A 151 10.89 -0.51 8.12
CA GLY A 151 11.90 0.47 8.53
C GLY A 151 13.06 -0.21 9.25
N TRP A 152 14.22 0.45 9.36
CA TRP A 152 15.44 -0.17 9.91
C TRP A 152 15.26 -0.78 11.32
N ARG A 153 14.43 -0.17 12.16
CA ARG A 153 14.13 -0.67 13.51
C ARG A 153 13.32 -1.95 13.49
N GLY A 154 12.22 -1.96 12.73
CA GLY A 154 11.37 -3.15 12.58
C GLY A 154 12.12 -4.31 11.94
N THR A 155 13.02 -4.02 10.98
CA THR A 155 13.87 -5.05 10.35
C THR A 155 14.89 -5.68 11.31
N LEU A 156 15.37 -4.93 12.30
CA LEU A 156 16.35 -5.41 13.29
C LEU A 156 15.69 -6.06 14.52
N ALA A 157 14.40 -5.84 14.72
CA ALA A 157 13.69 -6.35 15.89
C ALA A 157 13.69 -7.89 15.92
N GLU A 158 13.85 -8.45 17.11
CA GLU A 158 13.87 -9.90 17.39
C GLU A 158 12.46 -10.47 17.58
#